data_AF-A0A960WJF5-F1
#
_entry.id   AF-A0A960WJF5-F1
#
_cell.length_a   1.000
_cell.length_b   1.000
_cell.length_c   1.000
_cell.angle_alpha   90.00
_cell.angle_beta   90.00
_cell.angle_gamma   90.00
#
_symmetry.space_group_name_H-M   'P 1'
#
loop_
_entity.id
_entity.type
_entity.pdbx_description
1 polymer ?
#
loop_
_entity_poly.entity_id
_entity_poly.type
_entity_poly.pdbx_seq_one_letter_code
_entity_poly.pdbx_strand_id
1 'polypeptide(L)'
;MKSKLAFLAFIIIGGLMSTGIYVSSIMGKSKERENWQLALDRQLDSIKKAETGILQNMPIYEDYVTPDRERDLRKHLLKDHLLAAEQAGVPAIQSDEDLSARVKAGLLISADSDGEKPYFYYNVPKKYRFFTKKTVEGLSVLSNRFQKVLRAKAPSLPLVKFAISSATRPAQYQQNLRNVNANASFISSHSYALSFDIFYDSFFVDLPLEEVKDSSGALNELRRKSGFLLGEAMRRQLRAMLAETLLQLQNEGILYAIWEKNQRCYHVTILQPAD
;
A
#
# COMPACT_ATOMS: atom_id res chain seq x y z
N MET A 1 -13.15 17.20 10.99
CA MET A 1 -12.43 15.98 11.46
C MET A 1 -13.16 15.32 12.64
N LYS A 2 -13.43 16.05 13.73
CA LYS A 2 -14.10 15.53 14.95
C LYS A 2 -15.48 14.87 14.72
N SER A 3 -16.34 15.43 13.86
CA SER A 3 -17.69 14.88 13.61
C SER A 3 -17.71 13.58 12.80
N LYS A 4 -16.78 13.42 11.85
CA LYS A 4 -16.64 12.19 11.06
C LYS A 4 -16.05 11.04 11.87
N LEU A 5 -15.11 11.32 12.78
CA LEU A 5 -14.56 10.32 13.70
C LEU A 5 -15.58 9.90 14.79
N ALA A 6 -16.38 10.83 15.32
CA ALA A 6 -17.43 10.49 16.30
C ALA A 6 -18.51 9.57 15.70
N PHE A 7 -18.91 9.82 14.44
CA PHE A 7 -19.82 8.95 13.70
C PHE A 7 -19.20 7.58 13.40
N LEU A 8 -17.89 7.53 13.14
CA LEU A 8 -17.13 6.30 12.94
C LEU A 8 -17.06 5.44 14.22
N ALA A 9 -16.78 6.07 15.36
CA ALA A 9 -16.77 5.41 16.66
C ALA A 9 -18.12 4.75 16.95
N PHE A 10 -19.23 5.41 16.58
CA PHE A 10 -20.59 4.87 16.74
C PHE A 10 -20.84 3.62 15.88
N ILE A 11 -20.35 3.58 14.64
CA ILE A 11 -20.48 2.40 13.75
C ILE A 11 -19.61 1.24 14.24
N ILE A 12 -18.39 1.54 14.69
CA ILE A 12 -17.48 0.53 15.26
C ILE A 12 -18.11 -0.07 16.53
N ILE A 13 -18.65 0.75 17.43
CA ILE A 13 -19.30 0.32 18.67
C ILE A 13 -20.57 -0.50 18.38
N GLY A 14 -21.42 -0.06 17.43
CA GLY A 14 -22.63 -0.78 17.04
C GLY A 14 -22.35 -2.16 16.42
N GLY A 15 -21.33 -2.26 15.57
CA GLY A 15 -20.86 -3.54 15.03
C GLY A 15 -20.24 -4.45 16.10
N LEU A 16 -19.44 -3.88 17.01
CA LEU A 16 -18.79 -4.57 18.12
C LEU A 16 -19.76 -5.15 19.15
N MET A 17 -20.85 -4.43 19.45
CA MET A 17 -21.92 -4.95 20.33
C MET A 17 -22.57 -6.20 19.71
N SER A 18 -22.83 -6.19 18.40
CA SER A 18 -23.44 -7.33 17.71
C SER A 18 -22.51 -8.55 17.64
N THR A 19 -21.21 -8.36 17.42
CA THR A 19 -20.22 -9.45 17.39
C THR A 19 -19.90 -9.96 18.79
N GLY A 20 -19.82 -9.09 19.80
CA GLY A 20 -19.63 -9.48 21.19
C GLY A 20 -20.81 -10.32 21.72
N ILE A 21 -22.04 -9.96 21.38
CA ILE A 21 -23.25 -10.73 21.75
C ILE A 21 -23.26 -12.08 21.03
N TYR A 22 -22.94 -12.12 19.73
CA TYR A 22 -22.93 -13.34 18.93
C TYR A 22 -21.81 -14.33 19.34
N VAL A 23 -20.61 -13.84 19.60
CA VAL A 23 -19.48 -14.66 20.07
C VAL A 23 -19.71 -15.15 21.50
N SER A 24 -20.29 -14.30 22.36
CA SER A 24 -20.71 -14.68 23.71
C SER A 24 -21.71 -15.85 23.69
N SER A 25 -22.66 -15.89 22.74
CA SER A 25 -23.62 -16.99 22.67
C SER A 25 -23.04 -18.32 22.19
N ILE A 26 -21.85 -18.31 21.56
CA ILE A 26 -21.22 -19.52 20.98
C ILE A 26 -20.10 -20.10 21.88
N MET A 27 -19.48 -19.29 22.75
CA MET A 27 -18.42 -19.74 23.65
C MET A 27 -18.96 -20.46 24.90
N GLY A 28 -18.56 -21.72 25.10
CA GLY A 28 -18.82 -22.51 26.31
C GLY A 28 -17.75 -22.32 27.39
N LYS A 29 -18.16 -22.39 28.67
CA LYS A 29 -17.37 -22.19 29.91
C LYS A 29 -16.92 -20.74 30.19
N SER A 30 -17.10 -20.30 31.44
CA SER A 30 -16.84 -18.93 31.94
C SER A 30 -15.44 -18.38 31.62
N LYS A 31 -14.41 -19.24 31.67
CA LYS A 31 -13.00 -18.84 31.55
C LYS A 31 -12.57 -18.48 30.12
N GLU A 32 -13.13 -19.16 29.11
CA GLU A 32 -12.85 -18.83 27.70
C GLU A 32 -13.46 -17.49 27.32
N ARG A 33 -14.68 -17.22 27.81
CA ARG A 33 -15.34 -15.92 27.63
C ARG A 33 -14.57 -14.79 28.33
N GLU A 34 -14.09 -15.00 29.55
CA GLU A 34 -13.28 -14.01 30.29
C GLU A 34 -11.97 -13.70 29.57
N ASN A 35 -11.25 -14.73 29.11
CA ASN A 35 -10.02 -14.54 28.33
C ASN A 35 -10.26 -13.77 27.03
N TRP A 36 -11.36 -14.07 26.33
CA TRP A 36 -11.72 -13.36 25.10
C TRP A 36 -12.10 -11.89 25.36
N GLN A 37 -12.84 -11.61 26.44
CA GLN A 37 -13.18 -10.25 26.83
C GLN A 37 -11.92 -9.45 27.17
N LEU A 38 -10.99 -10.03 27.94
CA LEU A 38 -9.69 -9.41 28.22
C LEU A 38 -8.89 -9.13 26.95
N ALA A 39 -8.90 -10.04 25.98
CA ALA A 39 -8.24 -9.86 24.69
C ALA A 39 -8.88 -8.71 23.88
N LEU A 40 -10.22 -8.64 23.87
CA LEU A 40 -10.96 -7.57 23.21
C LEU A 40 -10.63 -6.21 23.84
N ASP A 41 -10.66 -6.12 25.18
CA ASP A 41 -10.37 -4.88 25.90
C ASP A 41 -8.95 -4.40 25.61
N ARG A 42 -7.96 -5.29 25.60
CA ARG A 42 -6.57 -4.96 25.22
C ARG A 42 -6.46 -4.52 23.76
N GLN A 43 -7.16 -5.19 22.84
CA GLN A 43 -7.15 -4.82 21.43
C GLN A 43 -7.76 -3.43 21.22
N LEU A 44 -8.85 -3.11 21.94
CA LEU A 44 -9.48 -1.79 21.94
C LEU A 44 -8.55 -0.72 22.53
N ASP A 45 -7.87 -1.03 23.63
CA ASP A 45 -6.86 -0.14 24.22
C ASP A 45 -5.69 0.12 23.27
N SER A 46 -5.23 -0.90 22.54
CA SER A 46 -4.20 -0.77 21.50
C SER A 46 -4.65 0.17 20.37
N ILE A 47 -5.87 -0.03 19.86
CA ILE A 47 -6.48 0.86 18.85
C ILE A 47 -6.54 2.30 19.38
N LYS A 48 -7.04 2.50 20.60
CA LYS A 48 -7.19 3.81 21.23
C LYS A 48 -5.85 4.50 21.46
N LYS A 49 -4.82 3.76 21.87
CA LYS A 49 -3.45 4.28 22.02
C LYS A 49 -2.89 4.75 20.68
N ALA A 50 -3.06 3.96 19.62
CA ALA A 50 -2.64 4.35 18.27
C ALA A 50 -3.38 5.61 17.80
N GLU A 51 -4.70 5.64 17.92
CA GLU A 51 -5.53 6.81 17.57
C GLU A 51 -5.12 8.06 18.36
N THR A 52 -4.96 7.94 19.67
CA THR A 52 -4.58 9.06 20.55
C THR A 52 -3.19 9.58 20.19
N GLY A 53 -2.23 8.67 19.96
CA GLY A 53 -0.88 9.04 19.51
C GLY A 53 -0.90 9.80 18.19
N ILE A 54 -1.75 9.39 17.24
CA ILE A 54 -1.96 10.11 15.98
C ILE A 54 -2.53 11.51 16.23
N LEU A 55 -3.61 11.60 17.00
CA LEU A 55 -4.33 12.87 17.21
C LEU A 55 -3.52 13.90 17.99
N GLN A 56 -2.69 13.46 18.94
CA GLN A 56 -1.96 14.35 19.84
C GLN A 56 -0.56 14.68 19.33
N ASN A 57 0.12 13.75 18.67
CA ASN A 57 1.55 13.87 18.39
C ASN A 57 1.86 14.03 16.90
N MET A 58 0.89 13.84 15.99
CA MET A 58 1.16 14.00 14.56
C MET A 58 1.10 15.50 14.19
N PRO A 59 2.21 16.09 13.71
CA PRO A 59 2.17 17.45 13.20
C PRO A 59 1.28 17.51 11.96
N ILE A 60 0.62 18.66 11.75
CA ILE A 60 -0.10 18.91 10.50
C ILE A 60 0.95 19.03 9.39
N TYR A 61 0.97 18.02 8.52
CA TYR A 61 1.94 17.86 7.42
C TYR A 61 1.28 17.86 6.04
N GLU A 62 -0.05 17.97 5.97
CA GLU A 62 -0.80 17.96 4.71
C GLU A 62 -0.40 19.09 3.75
N ASP A 63 0.14 20.20 4.27
CA ASP A 63 0.60 21.35 3.48
C ASP A 63 1.95 21.10 2.77
N TYR A 64 2.58 19.94 3.01
CA TYR A 64 3.78 19.56 2.26
C TYR A 64 3.47 19.44 0.76
N VAL A 65 2.30 18.95 0.36
CA VAL A 65 1.94 18.77 -1.06
C VAL A 65 1.44 20.09 -1.64
N THR A 66 2.37 20.97 -1.96
CA THR A 66 2.09 22.24 -2.64
C THR A 66 1.95 22.03 -4.16
N PRO A 67 1.32 22.96 -4.90
CA PRO A 67 1.26 22.90 -6.36
C PRO A 67 2.63 22.78 -7.04
N ASP A 68 3.67 23.41 -6.47
CA ASP A 68 5.04 23.30 -6.98
C ASP A 68 5.59 21.88 -6.84
N ARG A 69 5.37 21.23 -5.70
CA ARG A 69 5.79 19.85 -5.47
C ARG A 69 4.97 18.84 -6.27
N GLU A 70 3.69 19.11 -6.50
CA GLU A 70 2.87 18.34 -7.44
C GLU A 70 3.40 18.48 -8.88
N ARG A 71 3.92 19.66 -9.26
CA ARG A 71 4.60 19.87 -10.54
C ARG A 71 5.95 19.15 -10.60
N ASP A 72 6.72 19.11 -9.51
CA ASP A 72 7.99 18.38 -9.44
C ASP A 72 7.77 16.86 -9.60
N LEU A 73 6.68 16.32 -9.03
CA LEU A 73 6.17 14.97 -9.30
C LEU A 73 5.58 14.80 -10.70
N ARG A 74 5.71 15.77 -11.59
CA ARG A 74 5.32 15.68 -13.01
C ARG A 74 6.47 16.09 -13.93
N LYS A 75 7.68 16.20 -13.38
CA LYS A 75 8.90 16.49 -14.15
C LYS A 75 9.22 15.40 -15.16
N HIS A 76 9.03 14.14 -14.77
CA HIS A 76 9.21 12.97 -15.63
C HIS A 76 7.83 12.45 -16.02
N LEU A 77 7.49 12.55 -17.30
CA LEU A 77 6.19 12.11 -17.82
C LEU A 77 6.27 10.67 -18.32
N LEU A 78 5.11 10.08 -18.66
CA LEU A 78 5.02 8.67 -19.10
C LEU A 78 6.03 8.27 -20.19
N LYS A 79 6.40 9.20 -21.08
CA LYS A 79 7.43 8.97 -22.10
C LYS A 79 8.81 8.72 -21.47
N ASP A 80 9.18 9.47 -20.44
CA ASP A 80 10.46 9.32 -19.74
C ASP A 80 10.51 8.01 -18.95
N HIS A 81 9.37 7.62 -18.35
CA HIS A 81 9.22 6.32 -17.68
C HIS A 81 9.37 5.15 -18.67
N LEU A 82 8.75 5.22 -19.84
CA LEU A 82 8.90 4.20 -20.88
C LEU A 82 10.35 4.12 -21.39
N LEU A 83 10.96 5.27 -21.67
CA LEU A 83 12.35 5.32 -22.14
C LEU A 83 13.33 4.76 -21.10
N ALA A 84 13.13 5.06 -19.81
CA ALA A 84 13.93 4.48 -18.74
C ALA A 84 13.76 2.96 -18.64
N ALA A 85 12.54 2.45 -18.86
CA ALA A 85 12.26 1.03 -18.86
C ALA A 85 12.90 0.31 -20.07
N GLU A 86 12.87 0.92 -21.25
CA GLU A 86 13.54 0.43 -22.47
C GLU A 86 15.06 0.37 -22.30
N GLN A 87 15.66 1.38 -21.67
CA GLN A 87 17.10 1.47 -21.42
C GLN A 87 17.61 0.50 -20.36
N ALA A 88 16.72 -0.11 -19.56
CA ALA A 88 17.10 -1.07 -18.52
C ALA A 88 17.58 -2.43 -19.09
N GLY A 89 17.47 -2.64 -20.41
CA GLY A 89 17.99 -3.84 -21.08
C GLY A 89 17.16 -5.11 -20.91
N VAL A 90 15.95 -5.00 -20.34
CA VAL A 90 15.00 -6.12 -20.22
C VAL A 90 13.94 -5.98 -21.33
N PRO A 91 13.70 -7.01 -22.17
CA PRO A 91 12.65 -6.91 -23.19
C PRO A 91 11.26 -6.80 -22.57
N ALA A 92 10.36 -6.04 -23.19
CA ALA A 92 8.96 -5.96 -22.77
C ALA A 92 8.29 -7.35 -22.79
N ILE A 93 7.47 -7.61 -21.77
CA ILE A 93 6.69 -8.82 -21.60
C ILE A 93 5.48 -8.74 -22.51
N GLN A 94 5.36 -9.68 -23.44
CA GLN A 94 4.34 -9.59 -24.49
C GLN A 94 3.00 -10.21 -24.06
N SER A 95 3.04 -11.39 -23.44
CA SER A 95 1.85 -12.17 -23.06
C SER A 95 1.97 -12.78 -21.66
N ASP A 96 0.88 -13.41 -21.19
CA ASP A 96 0.86 -14.14 -19.91
C ASP A 96 1.81 -15.37 -19.97
N GLU A 97 2.02 -15.97 -21.14
CA GLU A 97 2.97 -17.08 -21.36
C GLU A 97 4.42 -16.61 -21.23
N ASP A 98 4.76 -15.47 -21.83
CA ASP A 98 6.10 -14.84 -21.70
C ASP A 98 6.38 -14.49 -20.23
N LEU A 99 5.41 -13.90 -19.54
CA LEU A 99 5.50 -13.63 -18.10
C LEU A 99 5.81 -14.91 -17.31
N SER A 100 5.05 -15.98 -17.56
CA SER A 100 5.22 -17.27 -16.90
C SER A 100 6.57 -17.91 -17.19
N ALA A 101 7.07 -17.80 -18.42
CA ALA A 101 8.39 -18.31 -18.82
C ALA A 101 9.51 -17.58 -18.07
N ARG A 102 9.43 -16.25 -17.95
CA ARG A 102 10.43 -15.44 -17.23
C ARG A 102 10.43 -15.68 -15.73
N VAL A 103 9.26 -15.93 -15.13
CA VAL A 103 9.16 -16.34 -13.73
C VAL A 103 9.84 -17.70 -13.53
N LYS A 104 9.58 -18.69 -14.40
CA LYS A 104 10.23 -20.00 -14.34
C LYS A 104 11.75 -19.92 -14.53
N ALA A 105 12.22 -19.00 -15.37
CA ALA A 105 13.64 -18.74 -15.58
C ALA A 105 14.31 -17.94 -14.45
N GLY A 106 13.57 -17.52 -13.42
CA GLY A 106 14.10 -16.72 -12.30
C GLY A 106 14.42 -15.26 -12.65
N LEU A 107 14.02 -14.79 -13.83
CA LEU A 107 14.23 -13.41 -14.28
C LEU A 107 13.26 -12.43 -13.62
N LEU A 108 12.10 -12.93 -13.20
CA LEU A 108 11.11 -12.18 -12.46
C LEU A 108 10.84 -12.85 -11.12
N ILE A 109 10.81 -12.06 -10.07
CA ILE A 109 10.63 -12.50 -8.69
C ILE A 109 9.28 -12.00 -8.20
N SER A 110 8.59 -12.87 -7.48
CA SER A 110 7.34 -12.51 -6.82
C SER A 110 7.60 -11.42 -5.78
N ALA A 111 6.86 -10.31 -5.89
CA ALA A 111 6.77 -9.34 -4.80
C ALA A 111 5.63 -9.66 -3.82
N ASP A 112 4.92 -10.78 -4.01
CA ASP A 112 4.33 -11.53 -2.90
C ASP A 112 5.47 -12.34 -2.26
N SER A 113 5.96 -11.95 -1.09
CA SER A 113 6.84 -12.81 -0.30
C SER A 113 6.34 -12.86 1.12
N ASP A 114 6.60 -13.99 1.78
CA ASP A 114 6.22 -14.22 3.17
C ASP A 114 6.96 -13.22 4.07
N GLY A 115 6.21 -12.52 4.93
CA GLY A 115 6.73 -11.50 5.85
C GLY A 115 5.92 -10.20 5.88
N GLU A 116 6.21 -9.35 6.87
CA GLU A 116 5.56 -8.04 7.02
C GLU A 116 6.11 -7.04 6.01
N LYS A 117 5.37 -6.81 4.92
CA LYS A 117 5.72 -5.77 3.94
C LYS A 117 5.08 -4.42 4.28
N PRO A 118 5.77 -3.27 4.06
CA PRO A 118 5.19 -1.94 4.26
C PRO A 118 4.26 -1.51 3.10
N TYR A 119 3.67 -2.47 2.41
CA TYR A 119 2.73 -2.26 1.31
C TYR A 119 1.77 -3.45 1.20
N PHE A 120 0.67 -3.26 0.50
CA PHE A 120 -0.26 -4.33 0.13
C PHE A 120 -0.77 -4.13 -1.30
N TYR A 121 -1.28 -5.19 -1.92
CA TYR A 121 -1.87 -5.11 -3.25
C TYR A 121 -3.38 -4.86 -3.16
N TYR A 122 -3.86 -3.84 -3.84
CA TYR A 122 -5.29 -3.55 -3.97
C TYR A 122 -5.78 -4.00 -5.35
N ASN A 123 -6.55 -5.09 -5.39
CA ASN A 123 -7.12 -5.65 -6.62
C ASN A 123 -6.11 -6.01 -7.73
N VAL A 124 -4.82 -6.17 -7.41
CA VAL A 124 -3.82 -6.68 -8.35
C VAL A 124 -3.85 -8.21 -8.35
N PRO A 125 -4.13 -8.89 -9.47
CA PRO A 125 -4.10 -10.35 -9.53
C PRO A 125 -2.71 -10.92 -9.22
N LYS A 126 -2.63 -12.02 -8.45
CA LYS A 126 -1.35 -12.65 -8.08
C LYS A 126 -0.44 -12.95 -9.29
N LYS A 127 -1.05 -13.37 -10.41
CA LYS A 127 -0.32 -13.65 -11.66
C LYS A 127 0.47 -12.45 -12.22
N TYR A 128 0.19 -11.23 -11.77
CA TYR A 128 0.84 -9.99 -12.24
C TYR A 128 1.79 -9.36 -11.21
N ARG A 129 1.91 -9.92 -10.00
CA ARG A 129 2.71 -9.37 -8.89
C ARG A 129 4.18 -9.77 -8.94
N PHE A 130 4.73 -9.82 -10.13
CA PHE A 130 6.11 -10.17 -10.39
C PHE A 130 6.86 -8.94 -10.85
N PHE A 131 8.10 -8.79 -10.41
CA PHE A 131 8.96 -7.73 -10.90
C PHE A 131 10.36 -8.23 -11.20
N THR A 132 11.17 -7.42 -11.88
CA THR A 132 12.61 -7.67 -11.90
C THR A 132 13.17 -7.58 -10.48
N LYS A 133 14.28 -8.27 -10.20
CA LYS A 133 14.98 -8.21 -8.90
C LYS A 133 15.23 -6.76 -8.45
N LYS A 134 15.71 -5.93 -9.38
CA LYS A 134 15.96 -4.50 -9.18
C LYS A 134 14.72 -3.74 -8.72
N THR A 135 13.56 -4.02 -9.31
CA THR A 135 12.31 -3.36 -8.91
C THR A 135 11.90 -3.76 -7.50
N VAL A 136 12.10 -5.03 -7.11
CA VAL A 136 11.80 -5.50 -5.75
C VAL A 136 12.72 -4.79 -4.74
N GLU A 137 14.00 -4.64 -5.06
CA GLU A 137 14.96 -3.88 -4.25
C GLU A 137 14.57 -2.40 -4.17
N GLY A 138 14.23 -1.76 -5.29
CA GLY A 138 13.76 -0.37 -5.32
C GLY A 138 12.47 -0.15 -4.54
N LEU A 139 11.53 -1.12 -4.56
CA LEU A 139 10.33 -1.09 -3.74
C LEU A 139 10.66 -1.23 -2.25
N SER A 140 11.67 -2.03 -1.89
CA SER A 140 12.20 -2.09 -0.52
C SER A 140 12.78 -0.75 -0.09
N VAL A 141 13.58 -0.10 -0.93
CA VAL A 141 14.15 1.24 -0.67
C VAL A 141 13.05 2.27 -0.46
N LEU A 142 12.07 2.31 -1.36
CA LEU A 142 10.91 3.21 -1.28
C LEU A 142 10.15 2.99 0.03
N SER A 143 9.78 1.75 0.30
CA SER A 143 8.98 1.42 1.47
C SER A 143 9.71 1.69 2.79
N ASN A 144 11.01 1.40 2.86
CA ASN A 144 11.86 1.74 4.01
C ASN A 144 12.02 3.26 4.18
N ARG A 145 12.22 4.02 3.10
CA ARG A 145 12.28 5.49 3.14
C ARG A 145 10.96 6.07 3.64
N PHE A 146 9.84 5.55 3.16
CA PHE A 146 8.52 5.95 3.62
C PHE A 146 8.35 5.71 5.13
N GLN A 147 8.74 4.54 5.65
CA GLN A 147 8.73 4.28 7.09
C GLN A 147 9.66 5.22 7.87
N LYS A 148 10.83 5.58 7.32
CA LYS A 148 11.74 6.55 7.95
C LYS A 148 11.12 7.94 8.04
N VAL A 149 10.48 8.41 6.97
CA VAL A 149 9.75 9.70 6.96
C VAL A 149 8.62 9.66 8.00
N LEU A 150 7.83 8.58 8.04
CA LEU A 150 6.76 8.40 9.01
C LEU A 150 7.29 8.46 10.45
N ARG A 151 8.34 7.68 10.78
CA ARG A 151 8.92 7.66 12.13
C ARG A 151 9.51 9.00 12.55
N ALA A 152 10.09 9.76 11.61
CA ALA A 152 10.63 11.09 11.90
C ALA A 152 9.54 12.12 12.22
N LYS A 153 8.33 11.96 11.67
CA LYS A 153 7.21 12.90 11.88
C LYS A 153 6.22 12.42 12.93
N ALA A 154 6.05 11.11 13.09
CA ALA A 154 5.11 10.46 13.99
C ALA A 154 5.73 9.20 14.61
N PRO A 155 6.64 9.33 15.59
CA PRO A 155 7.39 8.21 16.17
C PRO A 155 6.52 7.11 16.77
N SER A 156 5.32 7.44 17.26
CA SER A 156 4.37 6.51 17.86
C SER A 156 3.46 5.81 16.85
N LEU A 157 3.58 6.13 15.56
CA LEU A 157 2.74 5.54 14.53
C LEU A 157 3.19 4.09 14.27
N PRO A 158 2.25 3.12 14.29
CA PRO A 158 2.56 1.76 13.86
C PRO A 158 3.01 1.71 12.40
N LEU A 159 3.46 0.53 11.95
CA LEU A 159 3.82 0.32 10.54
C LEU A 159 2.65 0.73 9.64
N VAL A 160 2.91 1.59 8.65
CA VAL A 160 1.89 2.00 7.67
C VAL A 160 2.18 1.37 6.33
N LYS A 161 1.16 0.77 5.72
CA LYS A 161 1.23 0.18 4.40
C LYS A 161 0.54 1.06 3.37
N PHE A 162 1.18 1.31 2.24
CA PHE A 162 0.54 1.92 1.07
C PHE A 162 -0.01 0.85 0.12
N ALA A 163 -1.03 1.21 -0.65
CA ALA A 163 -1.65 0.29 -1.61
C ALA A 163 -0.98 0.35 -2.98
N ILE A 164 -0.49 -0.78 -3.48
CA ILE A 164 -0.09 -0.96 -4.87
C ILE A 164 -1.34 -1.31 -5.69
N SER A 165 -1.69 -0.46 -6.64
CA SER A 165 -2.89 -0.57 -7.48
C SER A 165 -2.61 -1.21 -8.84
N SER A 166 -1.35 -1.33 -9.23
CA SER A 166 -0.93 -2.08 -10.40
C SER A 166 0.52 -2.53 -10.32
N ALA A 167 0.86 -3.59 -11.04
CA ALA A 167 2.18 -4.18 -11.10
C ALA A 167 2.55 -4.49 -12.57
N THR A 168 3.15 -5.64 -12.86
CA THR A 168 3.52 -6.01 -14.22
C THR A 168 2.29 -6.25 -15.09
N ARG A 169 2.28 -5.67 -16.30
CA ARG A 169 1.20 -5.80 -17.28
C ARG A 169 1.79 -6.17 -18.64
N PRO A 170 1.54 -7.40 -19.14
CA PRO A 170 1.96 -7.77 -20.49
C PRO A 170 1.35 -6.84 -21.55
N ALA A 171 2.03 -6.65 -22.68
CA ALA A 171 1.56 -5.77 -23.74
C ALA A 171 0.15 -6.16 -24.26
N GLN A 172 -0.14 -7.46 -24.35
CA GLN A 172 -1.46 -7.99 -24.72
C GLN A 172 -2.58 -7.57 -23.74
N TYR A 173 -2.27 -7.47 -22.44
CA TYR A 173 -3.25 -7.06 -21.43
C TYR A 173 -3.81 -5.65 -21.72
N GLN A 174 -2.99 -4.78 -22.29
CA GLN A 174 -3.33 -3.39 -22.53
C GLN A 174 -4.18 -3.19 -23.80
N GLN A 175 -4.13 -4.13 -24.75
CA GLN A 175 -5.01 -4.17 -25.92
C GLN A 175 -6.47 -4.43 -25.52
N ASN A 176 -6.70 -5.28 -24.51
CA ASN A 176 -8.05 -5.58 -24.03
C ASN A 176 -8.73 -4.39 -23.31
N LEU A 177 -7.96 -3.37 -22.91
CA LEU A 177 -8.47 -2.17 -22.25
C LEU A 177 -8.83 -1.04 -23.22
N ARG A 178 -8.39 -1.12 -24.48
CA ARG A 178 -8.59 -0.07 -25.49
C ARG A 178 -8.93 -0.72 -26.82
N ASN A 179 -10.11 -0.42 -27.36
CA ASN A 179 -10.51 -0.81 -28.73
C ASN A 179 -9.66 -0.07 -29.78
N VAL A 180 -8.38 -0.43 -29.93
CA VAL A 180 -7.49 0.14 -30.94
C VAL A 180 -6.75 -1.01 -31.62
N ASN A 181 -6.70 -0.96 -32.97
CA ASN A 181 -6.06 -1.88 -33.91
C ASN A 181 -5.48 -3.17 -33.32
N ALA A 182 -6.13 -4.31 -33.62
CA ALA A 182 -5.74 -5.66 -33.20
C ALA A 182 -4.28 -6.06 -33.51
N ASN A 183 -3.60 -5.30 -34.39
CA ASN A 183 -2.24 -5.60 -34.86
C ASN A 183 -1.12 -4.78 -34.17
N ALA A 184 -1.43 -3.84 -33.27
CA ALA A 184 -0.41 -3.06 -32.56
C ALA A 184 -0.41 -3.39 -31.07
N SER A 185 0.66 -3.99 -30.55
CA SER A 185 0.84 -4.17 -29.10
C SER A 185 1.20 -2.82 -28.46
N PHE A 186 0.38 -2.36 -27.52
CA PHE A 186 0.68 -1.16 -26.74
C PHE A 186 1.63 -1.54 -25.62
N ILE A 187 2.90 -1.17 -25.77
CA ILE A 187 3.93 -1.37 -24.76
C ILE A 187 3.91 -0.18 -23.81
N SER A 188 3.78 -0.46 -22.51
CA SER A 188 3.95 0.55 -21.45
C SER A 188 5.13 0.20 -20.56
N SER A 189 5.52 1.14 -19.70
CA SER A 189 6.58 0.93 -18.70
C SER A 189 6.28 -0.24 -17.73
N HIS A 190 5.01 -0.62 -17.54
CA HIS A 190 4.62 -1.82 -16.78
C HIS A 190 4.96 -3.14 -17.48
N SER A 191 5.06 -3.12 -18.82
CA SER A 191 5.42 -4.31 -19.60
C SER A 191 6.87 -4.73 -19.38
N TYR A 192 7.70 -3.88 -18.79
CA TYR A 192 9.09 -4.18 -18.45
C TYR A 192 9.27 -4.71 -17.02
N ALA A 193 8.19 -4.81 -16.24
CA ALA A 193 8.24 -5.22 -14.83
C ALA A 193 9.14 -4.33 -13.94
N LEU A 194 9.33 -3.07 -14.36
CA LEU A 194 10.08 -2.01 -13.68
C LEU A 194 9.20 -0.94 -13.05
N SER A 195 7.89 -0.98 -13.36
CA SER A 195 6.94 0.05 -12.98
C SER A 195 5.74 -0.51 -12.23
N PHE A 196 5.21 0.29 -11.32
CA PHE A 196 4.04 -0.03 -10.51
C PHE A 196 3.30 1.26 -10.13
N ASP A 197 2.00 1.14 -9.87
CA ASP A 197 1.18 2.27 -9.44
C ASP A 197 0.88 2.15 -7.94
N ILE A 198 0.96 3.27 -7.23
CA ILE A 198 0.61 3.39 -5.81
C ILE A 198 -0.62 4.30 -5.69
N PHE A 199 -1.69 3.86 -5.02
CA PHE A 199 -2.79 4.79 -4.70
C PHE A 199 -2.28 5.85 -3.74
N TYR A 200 -2.51 7.13 -4.05
CA TYR A 200 -2.04 8.21 -3.21
C TYR A 200 -2.91 8.43 -1.96
N ASP A 201 -4.05 7.74 -1.84
CA ASP A 201 -5.04 7.92 -0.78
C ASP A 201 -5.51 6.63 -0.09
N SER A 202 -4.89 5.48 -0.38
CA SER A 202 -5.24 4.20 0.27
C SER A 202 -4.08 3.68 1.11
N PHE A 203 -4.30 3.67 2.43
CA PHE A 203 -3.32 3.29 3.43
C PHE A 203 -3.94 2.32 4.46
N PHE A 204 -3.09 1.51 5.06
CA PHE A 204 -3.45 0.60 6.15
C PHE A 204 -2.47 0.79 7.31
N VAL A 205 -2.98 1.14 8.48
CA VAL A 205 -2.17 1.20 9.71
C VAL A 205 -2.15 -0.20 10.33
N ASP A 206 -0.98 -0.80 10.39
CA ASP A 206 -0.79 -2.15 10.91
C ASP A 206 -0.73 -2.12 12.44
N LEU A 207 -1.90 -2.26 13.05
CA LEU A 207 -2.06 -2.33 14.49
C LEU A 207 -1.56 -3.68 15.02
N PRO A 208 -0.94 -3.74 16.21
CA PRO A 208 -0.55 -5.01 16.80
C PRO A 208 -1.80 -5.86 17.09
N LEU A 209 -1.66 -7.18 16.91
CA LEU A 209 -2.69 -8.17 17.20
C LEU A 209 -2.36 -8.87 18.52
N GLU A 210 -3.32 -8.95 19.43
CA GLU A 210 -3.17 -9.73 20.66
C GLU A 210 -3.05 -11.24 20.35
N GLU A 211 -2.08 -11.92 20.96
CA GLU A 211 -1.85 -13.36 20.79
C GLU A 211 -2.83 -14.18 21.63
N VAL A 212 -4.06 -14.31 21.15
CA VAL A 212 -5.10 -15.15 21.77
C VAL A 212 -5.69 -16.09 20.73
N LYS A 213 -6.04 -17.32 21.15
CA LYS A 213 -6.79 -18.27 20.33
C LYS A 213 -8.19 -17.72 20.06
N ASP A 214 -8.30 -16.90 19.02
CA ASP A 214 -9.57 -16.41 18.50
C ASP A 214 -10.03 -17.29 17.34
N SER A 215 -10.76 -18.35 17.67
CA SER A 215 -11.35 -19.25 16.68
C SER A 215 -12.38 -18.56 15.77
N SER A 216 -12.91 -17.40 16.18
CA SER A 216 -13.90 -16.64 15.42
C SER A 216 -13.27 -15.71 14.37
N GLY A 217 -12.00 -15.35 14.55
CA GLY A 217 -11.30 -14.34 13.75
C GLY A 217 -11.79 -12.90 13.95
N ALA A 218 -12.72 -12.65 14.88
CA ALA A 218 -13.32 -11.36 15.15
C ALA A 218 -12.30 -10.29 15.58
N LEU A 219 -11.29 -10.65 16.39
CA LEU A 219 -10.24 -9.71 16.82
C LEU A 219 -9.38 -9.28 15.63
N ASN A 220 -9.04 -10.22 14.74
CA ASN A 220 -8.30 -9.89 13.53
C ASN A 220 -9.15 -9.07 12.56
N GLU A 221 -10.45 -9.34 12.45
CA GLU A 221 -11.36 -8.51 11.65
C GLU A 221 -11.46 -7.09 12.19
N LEU A 222 -11.63 -6.93 13.51
CA LEU A 222 -11.65 -5.64 14.20
C LEU A 222 -10.35 -4.87 13.96
N ARG A 223 -9.20 -5.52 14.16
CA ARG A 223 -7.88 -4.96 13.88
C ARG A 223 -7.79 -4.47 12.44
N ARG A 224 -8.16 -5.33 11.47
CA ARG A 224 -8.09 -4.99 10.04
C ARG A 224 -8.98 -3.80 9.70
N LYS A 225 -10.23 -3.80 10.15
CA LYS A 225 -11.17 -2.68 9.94
C LYS A 225 -10.61 -1.39 10.55
N SER A 226 -10.14 -1.45 11.79
CA SER A 226 -9.55 -0.30 12.49
C SER A 226 -8.32 0.25 11.76
N GLY A 227 -7.44 -0.62 11.27
CA GLY A 227 -6.25 -0.22 10.51
C GLY A 227 -6.57 0.53 9.21
N PHE A 228 -7.60 0.11 8.47
CA PHE A 228 -8.07 0.86 7.30
C PHE A 228 -8.73 2.19 7.67
N LEU A 229 -9.54 2.21 8.74
CA LEU A 229 -10.18 3.45 9.19
C LEU A 229 -9.18 4.50 9.65
N LEU A 230 -8.12 4.09 10.36
CA LEU A 230 -7.01 4.98 10.72
C LEU A 230 -6.27 5.47 9.48
N GLY A 231 -6.00 4.59 8.51
CA GLY A 231 -5.39 4.96 7.22
C GLY A 231 -6.20 6.02 6.47
N GLU A 232 -7.53 5.84 6.39
CA GLU A 232 -8.46 6.81 5.78
C GLU A 232 -8.50 8.14 6.55
N ALA A 233 -8.54 8.09 7.89
CA ALA A 233 -8.53 9.29 8.72
C ALA A 233 -7.25 10.12 8.52
N MET A 234 -6.13 9.44 8.29
CA MET A 234 -4.80 10.05 8.10
C MET A 234 -4.43 10.28 6.63
N ARG A 235 -5.31 9.98 5.68
CA ARG A 235 -4.99 9.91 4.24
C ARG A 235 -4.21 11.13 3.71
N ARG A 236 -4.53 12.35 4.18
CA ARG A 236 -3.88 13.59 3.73
C ARG A 236 -2.44 13.68 4.24
N GLN A 237 -2.22 13.31 5.49
CA GLN A 237 -0.91 13.29 6.13
C GLN A 237 -0.02 12.21 5.51
N LEU A 238 -0.57 11.00 5.32
CA LEU A 238 0.16 9.87 4.72
C LEU A 238 0.47 10.12 3.25
N ARG A 239 -0.47 10.72 2.49
CA ARG A 239 -0.23 11.18 1.12
C ARG A 239 0.94 12.15 1.05
N ALA A 240 1.00 13.10 1.98
CA ALA A 240 2.07 14.08 2.03
C ALA A 240 3.44 13.46 2.30
N MET A 241 3.52 12.52 3.23
CA MET A 241 4.76 11.80 3.54
C MET A 241 5.19 10.86 2.40
N LEU A 242 4.23 10.23 1.70
CA LEU A 242 4.50 9.45 0.50
C LEU A 242 5.01 10.34 -0.64
N ALA A 243 4.39 11.50 -0.87
CA ALA A 243 4.84 12.47 -1.87
C ALA A 243 6.26 12.98 -1.59
N GLU A 244 6.57 13.29 -0.32
CA GLU A 244 7.93 13.63 0.11
C GLU A 244 8.91 12.51 -0.22
N THR A 245 8.57 11.27 0.14
CA THR A 245 9.41 10.10 -0.13
C THR A 245 9.70 9.94 -1.63
N LEU A 246 8.66 10.04 -2.46
CA LEU A 246 8.80 9.94 -3.91
C LEU A 246 9.68 11.05 -4.48
N LEU A 247 9.51 12.29 -4.01
CA LEU A 247 10.34 13.42 -4.44
C LEU A 247 11.81 13.26 -4.03
N GLN A 248 12.08 12.80 -2.80
CA GLN A 248 13.45 12.52 -2.35
C GLN A 248 14.12 11.50 -3.25
N LEU A 249 13.48 10.35 -3.46
CA LEU A 249 14.03 9.25 -4.27
C LEU A 249 14.15 9.63 -5.75
N GLN A 250 13.24 10.48 -6.25
CA GLN A 250 13.32 11.02 -7.61
C GLN A 250 14.52 11.97 -7.76
N ASN A 251 14.76 12.84 -6.79
CA ASN A 251 15.91 13.75 -6.81
C ASN A 251 17.24 13.00 -6.63
N GLU A 252 17.23 11.88 -5.91
CA GLU A 252 18.36 10.96 -5.76
C GLU A 252 18.60 10.11 -7.03
N GLY A 253 17.72 10.17 -8.04
CA GLY A 253 17.86 9.38 -9.28
C GLY A 253 17.55 7.89 -9.14
N ILE A 254 16.90 7.48 -8.04
CA ILE A 254 16.55 6.08 -7.75
C ILE A 254 15.32 5.65 -8.54
N LEU A 255 14.34 6.56 -8.69
CA LEU A 255 13.07 6.30 -9.39
C LEU A 255 12.60 7.53 -10.16
N TYR A 256 11.69 7.32 -11.11
CA TYR A 256 10.78 8.37 -11.56
C TYR A 256 9.41 8.16 -10.93
N ALA A 257 8.75 9.26 -10.57
CA ALA A 257 7.39 9.28 -10.07
C ALA A 257 6.56 10.32 -10.83
N ILE A 258 5.39 9.91 -11.30
CA ILE A 258 4.39 10.81 -11.86
C ILE A 258 3.12 10.81 -11.02
N TRP A 259 2.66 12.00 -10.60
CA TRP A 259 1.34 12.15 -10.00
C TRP A 259 0.24 12.19 -11.07
N GLU A 260 -0.57 11.12 -11.11
CA GLU A 260 -1.67 10.94 -12.05
C GLU A 260 -3.03 11.20 -11.37
N LYS A 261 -3.40 12.47 -11.25
CA LYS A 261 -4.63 12.91 -10.58
C LYS A 261 -5.89 12.16 -11.05
N ASN A 262 -6.02 11.93 -12.36
CA ASN A 262 -7.21 11.27 -12.94
C ASN A 262 -7.29 9.76 -12.64
N GLN A 263 -6.14 9.10 -12.40
CA GLN A 263 -6.07 7.69 -12.05
C GLN A 263 -5.97 7.45 -10.54
N ARG A 264 -5.93 8.53 -9.76
CA ARG A 264 -5.78 8.54 -8.30
C ARG A 264 -4.50 7.85 -7.78
N CYS A 265 -3.44 7.82 -8.58
CA CYS A 265 -2.20 7.13 -8.23
C CYS A 265 -0.94 7.99 -8.44
N TYR A 266 0.16 7.49 -7.89
CA TYR A 266 1.51 7.77 -8.37
C TYR A 266 1.95 6.60 -9.25
N HIS A 267 2.36 6.88 -10.47
CA HIS A 267 3.02 5.89 -11.32
C HIS A 267 4.53 5.98 -11.08
N VAL A 268 5.15 4.85 -10.77
CA VAL A 268 6.55 4.78 -10.32
C VAL A 268 7.33 3.84 -11.23
N THR A 269 8.53 4.24 -11.64
CA THR A 269 9.48 3.40 -12.39
C THR A 269 10.85 3.44 -11.72
N ILE A 270 11.43 2.27 -11.43
CA ILE A 270 12.73 2.16 -10.75
C ILE A 270 13.89 2.29 -11.76
N LEU A 271 14.85 3.19 -11.50
CA LEU A 271 15.94 3.56 -12.43
C LEU A 271 17.28 2.91 -12.10
N GLN A 272 17.64 2.80 -10.82
CA GLN A 272 18.89 2.18 -10.36
C GLN A 272 18.61 1.36 -9.09
N PRO A 273 19.37 0.27 -8.83
CA PRO A 273 19.40 -0.30 -7.49
C PRO A 273 19.98 0.75 -6.53
N ALA A 274 19.53 0.77 -5.27
CA ALA A 274 20.28 1.48 -4.24
C ALA A 274 21.54 0.66 -3.95
N ASP A 275 22.69 1.33 -3.99
CA ASP A 275 23.95 0.78 -3.48
C ASP A 275 23.85 0.40 -1.99
#